data_AF-A0A2S6AKS6-F1
#
_entry.id   AF-A0A2S6AKS6-F1
#
_cell.length_a   1.000
_cell.length_b   1.000
_cell.length_c   1.000
_cell.angle_alpha   90.00
_cell.angle_beta   90.00
_cell.angle_gamma   90.00
#
_symmetry.space_group_name_H-M   'P 1'
#
loop_
_entity.id
_entity.type
_entity.pdbx_description
1 polymer ?
#
loop_
_entity_poly.entity_id
_entity_poly.type
_entity_poly.pdbx_seq_one_letter_code
_entity_poly.pdbx_strand_id
1 'polypeptide(L)'
;MLAAAGLSDCAQANVCGDDMGLFVLGFVAVVLVGPVFVLLSVAATLDIIGRPTGVRRGVAWTAIVWLIPIAGALFWWSASDRRARSA
;
A
#
# COMPACT_ATOMS: atom_id res chain seq x y z
N MET A 1 -9.02 16.47 -18.55
CA MET A 1 -8.17 16.87 -17.40
C MET A 1 -9.12 17.34 -16.30
N LEU A 2 -9.56 16.46 -15.40
CA LEU A 2 -10.72 16.73 -14.52
C LEU A 2 -10.50 16.39 -13.03
N ALA A 3 -9.27 16.06 -12.60
CA ALA A 3 -9.05 15.70 -11.19
C ALA A 3 -8.55 16.86 -10.30
N ALA A 4 -8.00 17.93 -10.89
CA ALA A 4 -7.42 19.04 -10.12
C ALA A 4 -8.42 20.16 -9.78
N ALA A 5 -9.50 20.33 -10.55
CA ALA A 5 -10.43 21.45 -10.41
C ALA A 5 -11.59 21.21 -9.42
N GLY A 6 -11.59 20.08 -8.70
CA GLY A 6 -12.60 19.80 -7.66
C GLY A 6 -12.00 19.62 -6.26
N LEU A 7 -10.80 19.04 -6.16
CA LEU A 7 -10.19 18.71 -4.86
C LEU A 7 -9.67 19.95 -4.12
N SER A 8 -9.10 20.91 -4.84
CA SER A 8 -8.64 22.19 -4.26
C SER A 8 -9.80 23.08 -3.82
N ASP A 9 -10.88 23.14 -4.62
CA ASP A 9 -12.05 23.96 -4.31
C ASP A 9 -12.85 23.41 -3.14
N CYS A 10 -13.01 22.09 -3.05
CA CYS A 10 -13.67 21.47 -1.89
C CYS A 10 -12.84 21.61 -0.60
N ALA A 11 -11.51 21.51 -0.68
CA ALA A 11 -10.64 21.71 0.47
C ALA A 11 -10.65 23.16 0.95
N GLN A 12 -10.69 24.12 0.02
CA GLN A 12 -10.75 25.55 0.33
C GLN A 12 -12.10 25.97 0.91
N ALA A 13 -13.18 25.34 0.47
CA ALA A 13 -14.53 25.57 1.00
C ALA A 13 -14.86 24.75 2.26
N ASN A 14 -13.93 23.89 2.74
CA ASN A 14 -14.11 23.04 3.92
C ASN A 14 -15.34 22.11 3.86
N VAL A 15 -15.74 21.73 2.64
CA VAL A 15 -16.91 20.88 2.33
C VAL A 15 -16.53 19.46 1.95
N CYS A 16 -15.26 19.09 2.09
CA CYS A 16 -14.80 17.73 1.90
C CYS A 16 -15.36 16.84 3.03
N GLY A 17 -16.28 15.94 2.70
CA GLY A 17 -16.76 14.93 3.65
C GLY A 17 -15.64 13.99 4.11
N ASP A 18 -15.87 13.31 5.25
CA ASP A 18 -14.90 12.43 5.93
C ASP A 18 -14.26 11.37 5.02
N ASP A 19 -14.94 10.96 3.95
CA ASP A 19 -14.45 9.97 2.97
C ASP A 19 -13.25 10.46 2.13
N MET A 20 -12.97 11.77 2.11
CA MET A 20 -11.85 12.31 1.35
C MET A 20 -10.49 11.84 1.91
N GLY A 21 -10.39 11.63 3.23
CA GLY A 21 -9.17 11.10 3.85
C GLY A 21 -8.83 9.71 3.32
N LEU A 22 -9.83 8.82 3.22
CA LEU A 22 -9.67 7.47 2.67
C LEU A 22 -9.34 7.48 1.18
N PHE A 23 -9.95 8.40 0.41
CA PHE A 23 -9.63 8.56 -1.01
C PHE A 23 -8.17 8.99 -1.23
N VAL A 24 -7.69 9.99 -0.48
CA VAL A 24 -6.30 10.46 -0.61
C VAL A 24 -5.31 9.37 -0.18
N LEU A 25 -5.60 8.66 0.92
CA LEU A 25 -4.82 7.52 1.37
C LEU A 25 -4.77 6.42 0.31
N GLY A 26 -5.92 6.05 -0.26
CA GLY A 26 -6.02 5.07 -1.33
C GLY A 26 -5.26 5.50 -2.59
N PHE A 27 -5.37 6.77 -2.98
CA PHE A 27 -4.66 7.33 -4.12
C PHE A 27 -3.14 7.27 -3.92
N VAL A 28 -2.63 7.70 -2.76
CA VAL A 28 -1.20 7.61 -2.43
C VAL A 28 -0.74 6.15 -2.41
N ALA A 29 -1.50 5.26 -1.78
CA ALA A 29 -1.16 3.84 -1.72
C ALA A 29 -1.10 3.20 -3.11
N VAL A 30 -2.04 3.50 -4.00
CA VAL A 30 -2.12 2.88 -5.33
C VAL A 30 -1.16 3.52 -6.34
N VAL A 31 -1.02 4.85 -6.32
CA VAL A 31 -0.26 5.58 -7.35
C VAL A 31 1.21 5.73 -7.00
N LEU A 32 1.54 5.96 -5.73
CA LEU A 32 2.93 6.16 -5.31
C LEU A 32 3.56 4.87 -4.80
N VAL A 33 2.88 4.15 -3.91
CA VAL A 33 3.45 2.96 -3.26
C VAL A 33 3.27 1.70 -4.10
N GLY A 34 2.11 1.55 -4.75
CA GLY A 34 1.74 0.39 -5.56
C GLY A 34 2.75 0.02 -6.65
N PRO A 35 3.19 0.96 -7.52
CA PRO A 35 4.09 0.64 -8.63
C PRO A 35 5.47 0.21 -8.12
N VAL A 36 5.99 0.90 -7.10
CA VAL A 36 7.27 0.55 -6.46
C VAL A 36 7.19 -0.85 -5.86
N PHE A 37 6.09 -1.16 -5.16
CA PHE A 37 5.86 -2.47 -4.58
C PHE A 37 5.80 -3.59 -5.64
N VAL A 38 5.06 -3.38 -6.72
CA VAL A 38 4.94 -4.36 -7.82
C VAL A 38 6.30 -4.58 -8.48
N LEU A 39 7.04 -3.51 -8.79
CA LEU A 39 8.36 -3.61 -9.42
C LEU A 39 9.35 -4.38 -8.54
N LEU A 40 9.42 -4.06 -7.25
CA LEU A 40 10.30 -4.77 -6.30
C LEU A 40 9.89 -6.24 -6.14
N SER A 41 8.58 -6.52 -6.08
CA SER A 41 8.07 -7.88 -5.93
C SER A 41 8.35 -8.74 -7.17
N VAL A 42 8.17 -8.17 -8.37
CA VAL A 42 8.51 -8.84 -9.63
C VAL A 42 10.02 -9.07 -9.72
N ALA A 43 10.85 -8.07 -9.40
CA ALA A 43 12.31 -8.22 -9.39
C ALA A 43 12.76 -9.32 -8.42
N ALA A 44 12.22 -9.35 -7.20
CA ALA A 44 12.49 -10.40 -6.22
C ALA A 44 12.00 -11.77 -6.71
N THR A 45 10.84 -11.84 -7.35
CA THR A 45 10.31 -13.09 -7.91
C THR A 45 11.21 -13.63 -9.03
N LEU A 46 11.74 -12.75 -9.90
CA LEU A 46 12.68 -13.13 -10.95
C LEU A 46 14.03 -13.61 -10.37
N ASP A 47 14.55 -12.97 -9.31
CA ASP A 47 15.76 -13.45 -8.61
C ASP A 47 15.54 -14.82 -7.97
N ILE A 48 14.37 -15.05 -7.37
CA ILE A 48 13.99 -16.34 -6.78
C ILE A 48 13.93 -17.44 -7.85
N ILE A 49 13.32 -17.16 -9.00
CA ILE A 49 13.22 -18.11 -10.12
C ILE A 49 14.61 -18.41 -10.70
N GLY A 50 15.48 -17.40 -10.77
CA GLY A 50 16.83 -17.53 -11.32
C GLY A 50 17.81 -18.34 -10.46
N ARG A 51 17.48 -18.62 -9.19
CA ARG A 51 18.36 -19.37 -8.27
C ARG A 51 17.86 -20.80 -8.06
N PRO A 52 18.71 -21.83 -8.19
CA PRO A 52 18.35 -23.22 -7.93
C PRO A 52 18.22 -23.48 -6.41
N THR A 53 17.17 -22.94 -5.79
CA THR A 53 16.86 -23.12 -4.36
C THR A 53 15.76 -24.15 -4.11
N GLY A 54 15.20 -24.73 -5.18
CA GLY A 54 14.10 -25.68 -5.16
C GLY A 54 12.72 -25.00 -5.16
N VAL A 55 11.78 -25.58 -5.92
CA VAL A 55 10.44 -24.97 -6.19
C VAL A 55 9.69 -24.61 -4.91
N ARG A 56 9.71 -25.47 -3.88
CA ARG A 56 9.02 -25.22 -2.61
C ARG A 56 9.55 -23.97 -1.89
N ARG A 57 10.87 -23.77 -1.91
CA ARG A 57 11.52 -22.62 -1.26
C ARG A 57 11.27 -21.34 -2.04
N GLY A 58 11.25 -21.43 -3.37
CA GLY A 58 10.88 -20.29 -4.21
C GLY A 58 9.44 -19.82 -3.99
N VAL A 59 8.48 -20.76 -3.99
CA VAL A 59 7.06 -20.43 -3.72
C VAL A 59 6.87 -19.80 -2.34
N ALA A 60 7.55 -20.32 -1.31
CA ALA A 60 7.49 -19.74 0.04
C ALA A 60 8.02 -18.30 0.07
N TRP A 61 9.15 -18.02 -0.60
CA TRP A 61 9.71 -16.67 -0.66
C TRP A 61 8.85 -15.71 -1.47
N THR A 62 8.29 -16.16 -2.59
CA THR A 62 7.34 -15.35 -3.36
C THR A 62 6.15 -14.98 -2.48
N ALA A 63 5.53 -15.95 -1.81
CA ALA A 63 4.41 -15.66 -0.91
C ALA A 63 4.78 -14.63 0.17
N ILE A 64 5.96 -14.76 0.79
CA ILE A 64 6.45 -13.81 1.80
C ILE A 64 6.59 -12.39 1.24
N VAL A 65 7.22 -12.23 0.07
CA VAL A 65 7.44 -10.91 -0.55
C VAL A 65 6.11 -10.21 -0.84
N TRP A 66 5.10 -10.96 -1.27
CA TRP A 66 3.76 -10.42 -1.55
C TRP A 66 2.93 -10.14 -0.28
N LEU A 67 3.14 -10.91 0.80
CA LEU A 67 2.33 -10.81 2.02
C LEU A 67 2.88 -9.81 3.05
N ILE A 68 4.20 -9.60 3.12
CA ILE A 68 4.85 -8.69 4.09
C ILE A 68 4.22 -7.28 4.12
N PRO A 69 4.00 -6.58 2.99
CA PRO A 69 3.48 -5.21 3.03
C PRO A 69 2.01 -5.16 3.46
N ILE A 70 1.22 -6.19 3.13
CA ILE A 70 -0.16 -6.31 3.61
C ILE A 70 -0.15 -6.51 5.13
N ALA A 71 0.67 -7.43 5.63
CA ALA A 71 0.81 -7.66 7.06
C ALA A 71 1.32 -6.41 7.81
N GLY A 72 2.28 -5.69 7.23
CA GLY A 72 2.80 -4.43 7.77
C GLY A 72 1.74 -3.34 7.85
N ALA A 73 0.93 -3.17 6.81
CA ALA A 73 -0.17 -2.22 6.79
C ALA A 73 -1.25 -2.56 7.85
N LEU A 74 -1.66 -3.83 7.94
CA LEU A 74 -2.62 -4.29 8.95
C LEU A 74 -2.09 -4.11 10.37
N PHE A 75 -0.80 -4.41 10.59
CA PHE A 75 -0.16 -4.20 11.87
C PHE A 75 -0.14 -2.72 12.26
N TRP A 76 0.25 -1.84 11.33
CA TRP A 76 0.27 -0.40 11.54
C TRP A 76 -1.12 0.14 11.90
N TRP A 77 -2.15 -0.26 11.15
CA TRP A 77 -3.54 0.12 11.43
C TRP A 77 -3.95 -0.30 12.84
N SER A 78 -3.69 -1.56 13.21
CA SER A 78 -4.04 -2.06 14.55
C SER A 78 -3.30 -1.33 15.67
N ALA A 79 -2.11 -0.82 15.39
CA ALA A 79 -1.29 -0.09 16.34
C ALA A 79 -1.73 1.38 16.45
N SER A 80 -2.11 2.02 15.34
CA SER A 80 -2.64 3.39 15.34
C SER A 80 -3.98 3.48 16.05
N ASP A 81 -4.87 2.50 15.84
CA ASP A 81 -6.17 2.43 16.50
C ASP A 81 -6.02 2.22 18.02
N ARG A 82 -5.05 1.41 18.46
CA ARG A 82 -4.71 1.27 19.89
C ARG A 82 -4.19 2.57 20.51
N ARG A 83 -3.38 3.34 19.78
CA ARG A 83 -2.89 4.65 20.25
C ARG A 83 -4.01 5.68 20.37
N ALA A 84 -4.94 5.70 19.41
CA ALA A 84 -6.09 6.60 19.44
C ALA A 84 -7.03 6.33 20.62
N ARG A 85 -7.19 5.06 21.03
CA ARG A 85 -8.02 4.70 22.19
C ARG A 85 -7.37 4.96 23.56
N SER A 86 -6.08 5.25 23.59
CA SER A 86 -5.31 5.47 24.84
C SER A 86 -5.05 6.95 25.13
N ALA A 87 -5.48 7.85 24.25
CA ALA A 87 -5.39 9.30 24.36
C ALA A 87 -6.77 9.88 24.71
#